data_AF-A0A3N6ZQQ6-F1
#
_entry.id   AF-A0A3N6ZQQ6-F1
#
_cell.length_a   1.000
_cell.length_b   1.000
_cell.length_c   1.000
_cell.angle_alpha   90.00
_cell.angle_beta   90.00
_cell.angle_gamma   90.00
#
_symmetry.space_group_name_H-M   'P 1'
#
loop_
_entity.id
_entity.type
_entity.pdbx_description
1 polymer ?
#
loop_
_entity_poly.entity_id
_entity_poly.type
_entity_poly.pdbx_seq_one_letter_code
_entity_poly.pdbx_strand_id
1 'polypeptide(L)'
;MEGMSATNTKTDNCIRDKDGNFLSCYYASAQPEWVTDFNGDGIADALFHFMDEGLGGGGNAFGYEYRIVLLDQAQKIQKQYALFGGGKMSYGQLNINRVHNGKIEASYEENQFLRGNYEDTLNLKSEDLVFSLEGDRIVEAHYHNCPMAMMKKQIFKTDKGLKIEKDIASDDQYNEECTESITMPDRSQYTAILGGCEELSLHFSRTIAYDKRLETNKAFIKQTLLEELLFLKEHTLYPTVIKAAYDQVQKTQSGSLTIEQYGGVTLHLNMADHWQAHLFISGNAEQGSFLTLRFVKAKAGETMAFWESMDNKMKLKPQKKATK
;
A
#
# COMPACT_ATOMS: atom_id res chain seq x y z
N MET A 1 -41.20 -0.40 -3.54
CA MET A 1 -41.44 -0.21 -4.97
C MET A 1 -40.93 1.17 -5.33
N GLU A 2 -40.02 1.18 -6.31
CA GLU A 2 -39.55 2.28 -7.16
C GLU A 2 -39.00 3.55 -6.51
N GLY A 3 -37.69 3.76 -6.77
CA GLY A 3 -36.98 4.98 -6.46
C GLY A 3 -35.48 4.96 -6.77
N MET A 4 -34.98 3.99 -7.56
CA MET A 4 -33.64 4.11 -8.14
C MET A 4 -33.74 5.06 -9.35
N SER A 5 -33.29 6.30 -9.18
CA SER A 5 -33.03 7.18 -10.31
C SER A 5 -31.79 6.66 -11.05
N ALA A 6 -32.00 5.64 -11.88
CA ALA A 6 -31.04 5.24 -12.89
C ALA A 6 -31.16 6.23 -14.04
N THR A 7 -30.29 7.24 -14.09
CA THR A 7 -30.16 8.08 -15.26
C THR A 7 -29.75 7.21 -16.45
N ASN A 8 -30.69 7.00 -17.38
CA ASN A 8 -30.49 6.35 -18.68
C ASN A 8 -29.39 7.10 -19.48
N THR A 9 -28.13 6.70 -19.33
CA THR A 9 -27.02 7.11 -20.22
C THR A 9 -25.98 5.99 -20.31
N LYS A 10 -26.38 4.79 -20.77
CA LYS A 10 -25.44 3.67 -20.99
C LYS A 10 -24.38 3.96 -22.09
N THR A 11 -24.43 5.09 -22.78
CA THR A 11 -23.51 5.44 -23.88
C THR A 11 -22.57 6.62 -23.57
N ASP A 12 -22.94 7.53 -22.67
CA ASP A 12 -22.28 8.85 -22.57
C ASP A 12 -21.15 8.88 -21.54
N ASN A 13 -21.14 7.93 -20.60
CA ASN A 13 -20.12 7.85 -19.56
C ASN A 13 -18.96 6.91 -19.92
N CYS A 14 -18.78 6.61 -21.20
CA CYS A 14 -17.85 5.59 -21.64
C CYS A 14 -16.80 6.14 -22.61
N ILE A 15 -15.54 5.91 -22.27
CA ILE A 15 -14.39 6.30 -23.09
C ILE A 15 -14.18 5.24 -24.17
N ARG A 16 -13.92 5.71 -25.39
CA ARG A 16 -13.59 4.88 -26.56
C ARG A 16 -12.26 5.32 -27.15
N ASP A 17 -11.57 4.38 -27.79
CA ASP A 17 -10.40 4.72 -28.59
C ASP A 17 -10.80 5.38 -29.92
N LYS A 18 -9.78 5.80 -30.69
CA LYS A 18 -9.95 6.43 -32.00
C LYS A 18 -10.66 5.53 -33.03
N ASP A 19 -10.66 4.22 -32.81
CA ASP A 19 -11.24 3.21 -33.69
C ASP A 19 -12.66 2.82 -33.22
N GLY A 20 -13.17 3.46 -32.16
CA GLY A 20 -14.49 3.26 -31.59
C GLY A 20 -14.58 2.10 -30.59
N ASN A 21 -13.46 1.42 -30.30
CA ASN A 21 -13.41 0.34 -29.33
C ASN A 21 -13.60 0.88 -27.92
N PHE A 22 -14.23 0.07 -27.09
CA PHE A 22 -14.55 0.44 -25.73
C PHE A 22 -13.32 0.38 -24.82
N LEU A 23 -13.00 1.50 -24.15
CA LEU A 23 -11.92 1.58 -23.17
C LEU A 23 -12.44 1.47 -21.74
N SER A 24 -13.49 2.18 -21.34
CA SER A 24 -14.05 2.08 -19.99
C SER A 24 -15.43 2.75 -19.93
N CYS A 25 -16.31 2.35 -19.01
CA CYS A 25 -17.45 3.15 -18.56
C CYS A 25 -17.27 3.52 -17.09
N TYR A 26 -17.68 4.75 -16.76
CA TYR A 26 -17.73 5.27 -15.41
C TYR A 26 -19.15 5.31 -14.88
N TYR A 27 -19.32 4.89 -13.63
CA TYR A 27 -20.59 4.95 -12.92
C TYR A 27 -20.37 5.69 -11.61
N ALA A 28 -21.30 6.59 -11.30
CA ALA A 28 -21.41 7.20 -10.00
C ALA A 28 -22.79 6.91 -9.44
N SER A 29 -22.88 6.48 -8.19
CA SER A 29 -24.14 6.30 -7.48
C SER A 29 -24.05 6.82 -6.06
N ALA A 30 -25.20 7.19 -5.49
CA ALA A 30 -25.34 7.60 -4.11
C ALA A 30 -26.69 7.10 -3.58
N GLN A 31 -26.79 6.98 -2.25
CA GLN A 31 -28.02 6.60 -1.57
C GLN A 31 -28.43 7.73 -0.60
N PRO A 32 -29.73 8.01 -0.40
CA PRO A 32 -30.16 9.01 0.58
C PRO A 32 -29.59 8.77 1.99
N GLU A 33 -29.41 7.51 2.36
CA GLU A 33 -28.86 7.06 3.64
C GLU A 33 -27.34 7.31 3.77
N TRP A 34 -26.68 7.76 2.71
CA TRP A 34 -25.25 8.09 2.67
C TRP A 34 -24.95 9.57 2.91
N VAL A 35 -25.93 10.30 3.45
CA VAL A 35 -25.82 11.72 3.81
C VAL A 35 -25.70 11.84 5.32
N THR A 36 -24.60 12.41 5.80
CA THR A 36 -24.33 12.64 7.22
C THR A 36 -23.32 13.77 7.39
N ASP A 37 -23.16 14.30 8.59
CA ASP A 37 -22.10 15.25 8.92
C ASP A 37 -20.82 14.46 9.25
N PHE A 38 -19.86 14.40 8.32
CA PHE A 38 -18.64 13.61 8.50
C PHE A 38 -17.58 14.35 9.32
N ASN A 39 -17.55 15.67 9.28
CA ASN A 39 -16.51 16.49 9.91
C ASN A 39 -16.96 17.15 11.24
N GLY A 40 -18.24 17.04 11.59
CA GLY A 40 -18.84 17.57 12.81
C GLY A 40 -19.12 19.07 12.78
N ASP A 41 -19.19 19.70 11.60
CA ASP A 41 -19.41 21.15 11.46
C ASP A 41 -20.90 21.56 11.43
N GLY A 42 -21.81 20.58 11.52
CA GLY A 42 -23.25 20.76 11.48
C GLY A 42 -23.84 20.84 10.07
N ILE A 43 -23.04 20.63 9.02
CA ILE A 43 -23.46 20.60 7.63
C ILE A 43 -23.56 19.15 7.17
N ALA A 44 -24.59 18.84 6.39
CA ALA A 44 -24.74 17.51 5.82
C ALA A 44 -23.80 17.33 4.62
N ASP A 45 -22.94 16.34 4.69
CA ASP A 45 -22.04 15.89 3.64
C ASP A 45 -22.61 14.66 2.94
N ALA A 46 -21.94 14.20 1.87
CA ALA A 46 -22.40 13.05 1.10
C ALA A 46 -21.27 12.07 0.78
N LEU A 47 -21.61 10.78 0.77
CA LEU A 47 -20.79 9.70 0.24
C LEU A 47 -21.31 9.27 -1.14
N PHE A 48 -20.39 9.07 -2.08
CA PHE A 48 -20.67 8.63 -3.43
C PHE A 48 -19.85 7.38 -3.75
N HIS A 49 -20.44 6.44 -4.46
CA HIS A 49 -19.74 5.29 -5.01
C HIS A 49 -19.34 5.60 -6.45
N PHE A 50 -18.06 5.44 -6.79
CA PHE A 50 -17.50 5.63 -8.12
C PHE A 50 -16.89 4.32 -8.60
N MET A 51 -17.30 3.86 -9.77
CA MET A 51 -16.83 2.64 -10.39
C MET A 51 -16.32 2.90 -11.81
N ASP A 52 -15.15 2.35 -12.10
CA ASP A 52 -14.57 2.21 -13.43
C ASP A 52 -14.67 0.72 -13.82
N GLU A 53 -15.47 0.42 -14.85
CA GLU A 53 -15.62 -0.96 -15.35
C GLU A 53 -14.36 -1.51 -16.02
N GLY A 54 -13.38 -0.66 -16.31
CA GLY A 54 -12.12 -1.03 -16.94
C GLY A 54 -12.25 -1.40 -18.42
N LEU A 55 -11.10 -1.78 -18.98
CA LEU A 55 -10.95 -2.19 -20.39
C LEU A 55 -11.97 -3.23 -20.82
N GLY A 56 -12.77 -2.91 -21.84
CA GLY A 56 -13.74 -3.84 -22.44
C GLY A 56 -15.06 -4.04 -21.69
N GLY A 57 -15.40 -3.19 -20.70
CA GLY A 57 -16.71 -3.22 -20.02
C GLY A 57 -16.80 -4.29 -18.94
N GLY A 58 -15.79 -4.35 -18.06
CA GLY A 58 -15.66 -5.35 -16.99
C GLY A 58 -14.39 -6.22 -17.08
N GLY A 59 -13.39 -5.83 -17.89
CA GLY A 59 -12.19 -6.63 -18.13
C GLY A 59 -11.09 -6.53 -17.06
N ASN A 60 -9.83 -6.64 -17.49
CA ASN A 60 -8.64 -6.83 -16.62
C ASN A 60 -8.31 -5.66 -15.67
N ALA A 61 -9.07 -4.56 -15.68
CA ALA A 61 -8.75 -3.32 -14.98
C ALA A 61 -10.00 -2.64 -14.40
N PHE A 62 -10.94 -3.40 -13.82
CA PHE A 62 -12.04 -2.79 -13.06
C PHE A 62 -11.54 -2.34 -11.68
N GLY A 63 -12.12 -1.25 -11.19
CA GLY A 63 -11.88 -0.73 -9.85
C GLY A 63 -13.02 0.17 -9.40
N TYR A 64 -13.19 0.30 -8.09
CA TYR A 64 -14.15 1.24 -7.53
C TYR A 64 -13.66 1.82 -6.22
N GLU A 65 -14.19 2.98 -5.89
CA GLU A 65 -13.89 3.72 -4.68
C GLU A 65 -15.16 4.39 -4.17
N TYR A 66 -15.14 4.73 -2.89
CA TYR A 66 -16.12 5.62 -2.30
C TYR A 66 -15.49 6.99 -2.10
N ARG A 67 -16.21 8.06 -2.43
CA ARG A 67 -15.77 9.43 -2.20
C ARG A 67 -16.65 10.10 -1.16
N ILE A 68 -16.03 10.52 -0.06
CA ILE A 68 -16.64 11.45 0.89
C ILE A 68 -16.46 12.85 0.31
N VAL A 69 -17.55 13.60 0.23
CA VAL A 69 -17.57 14.97 -0.29
C VAL A 69 -18.08 15.89 0.82
N LEU A 70 -17.18 16.75 1.32
CA LEU A 70 -17.52 17.75 2.33
C LEU A 70 -18.10 19.00 1.69
N LEU A 71 -19.17 19.52 2.26
CA LEU A 71 -19.89 20.68 1.74
C LEU A 71 -19.78 21.88 2.69
N ASP A 72 -19.76 23.09 2.12
CA ASP A 72 -19.93 24.32 2.90
C ASP A 72 -21.41 24.69 3.11
N GLN A 73 -21.67 25.76 3.87
CA GLN A 73 -23.04 26.23 4.14
C GLN A 73 -23.81 26.65 2.87
N ALA A 74 -23.09 26.94 1.78
CA ALA A 74 -23.64 27.27 0.47
C ALA A 74 -23.77 26.01 -0.43
N GLN A 75 -23.60 24.81 0.13
CA GLN A 75 -23.64 23.52 -0.55
C GLN A 75 -22.60 23.38 -1.67
N LYS A 76 -21.46 24.06 -1.55
CA LYS A 76 -20.32 23.91 -2.46
C LYS A 76 -19.35 22.88 -1.92
N ILE A 77 -18.75 22.13 -2.83
CA ILE A 77 -17.70 21.17 -2.49
C ILE A 77 -16.49 21.90 -1.90
N GLN A 78 -16.19 21.61 -0.64
CA GLN A 78 -15.03 22.13 0.06
C GLN A 78 -13.82 21.19 -0.08
N LYS A 79 -14.04 19.90 0.17
CA LYS A 79 -13.01 18.86 0.10
C LYS A 79 -13.61 17.52 -0.33
N GLN A 80 -12.75 16.64 -0.83
CA GLN A 80 -13.11 15.27 -1.18
C GLN A 80 -12.04 14.31 -0.66
N TYR A 81 -12.46 13.13 -0.23
CA TYR A 81 -11.58 12.08 0.24
C TYR A 81 -11.96 10.76 -0.41
N ALA A 82 -10.97 10.03 -0.92
CA ALA A 82 -11.16 8.72 -1.52
C ALA A 82 -10.98 7.63 -0.46
N LEU A 83 -11.88 6.65 -0.49
CA LEU A 83 -11.82 5.40 0.25
C LEU A 83 -11.80 4.26 -0.76
N PHE A 84 -10.71 3.51 -0.79
CA PHE A 84 -10.55 2.39 -1.70
C PHE A 84 -11.66 1.36 -1.51
N GLY A 85 -12.39 1.08 -2.59
CA GLY A 85 -13.52 0.17 -2.61
C GLY A 85 -13.09 -1.24 -3.02
N GLY A 86 -12.31 -1.36 -4.09
CA GLY A 86 -11.80 -2.65 -4.55
C GLY A 86 -11.44 -2.64 -6.03
N GLY A 87 -10.99 -3.78 -6.53
CA GLY A 87 -10.70 -3.96 -7.95
C GLY A 87 -10.45 -5.41 -8.30
N LYS A 88 -10.11 -5.70 -9.55
CA LYS A 88 -9.92 -7.10 -9.99
C LYS A 88 -8.84 -7.85 -9.22
N MET A 89 -7.74 -7.17 -8.92
CA MET A 89 -6.56 -7.75 -8.28
C MET A 89 -6.42 -7.36 -6.80
N SER A 90 -7.44 -6.74 -6.20
CA SER A 90 -7.42 -6.41 -4.78
C SER A 90 -7.67 -7.66 -3.93
N TYR A 91 -7.23 -7.63 -2.66
CA TYR A 91 -7.50 -8.72 -1.71
C TYR A 91 -8.98 -8.92 -1.42
N GLY A 92 -9.73 -7.82 -1.39
CA GLY A 92 -11.16 -7.83 -1.12
C GLY A 92 -11.90 -6.68 -1.77
N GLN A 93 -13.19 -6.63 -1.46
CA GLN A 93 -14.18 -5.70 -1.98
C GLN A 93 -14.94 -5.12 -0.80
N LEU A 94 -14.88 -3.80 -0.67
CA LEU A 94 -15.58 -3.03 0.35
C LEU A 94 -17.01 -2.77 -0.10
N ASN A 95 -17.96 -3.04 0.79
CA ASN A 95 -19.37 -2.75 0.59
C ASN A 95 -19.88 -1.89 1.76
N ILE A 96 -20.46 -0.72 1.46
CA ILE A 96 -21.01 0.15 2.51
C ILE A 96 -22.35 -0.41 2.97
N ASN A 97 -22.41 -0.79 4.25
CA ASN A 97 -23.61 -1.33 4.89
C ASN A 97 -24.50 -0.20 5.41
N ARG A 98 -23.87 0.79 6.06
CA ARG A 98 -24.58 1.89 6.71
C ARG A 98 -23.70 3.11 6.88
N VAL A 99 -24.28 4.30 6.77
CA VAL A 99 -23.65 5.57 7.14
C VAL A 99 -24.49 6.23 8.22
N HIS A 100 -23.88 6.60 9.35
CA HIS A 100 -24.56 7.34 10.41
C HIS A 100 -23.57 8.02 11.35
N ASN A 101 -23.94 9.19 11.89
CA ASN A 101 -23.15 9.93 12.88
C ASN A 101 -21.69 10.16 12.44
N GLY A 102 -21.47 10.52 11.16
CA GLY A 102 -20.14 10.73 10.59
C GLY A 102 -19.29 9.46 10.44
N LYS A 103 -19.89 8.28 10.59
CA LYS A 103 -19.22 6.98 10.44
C LYS A 103 -19.77 6.19 9.26
N ILE A 104 -18.88 5.40 8.67
CA ILE A 104 -19.17 4.50 7.57
C ILE A 104 -18.93 3.07 8.07
N GLU A 105 -20.01 2.29 8.23
CA GLU A 105 -19.95 0.86 8.52
C GLU A 105 -19.99 0.08 7.21
N ALA A 106 -19.04 -0.82 7.02
CA ALA A 106 -18.83 -1.54 5.77
C ALA A 106 -18.43 -3.00 6.03
N SER A 107 -18.70 -3.89 5.08
CA SER A 107 -18.08 -5.22 5.03
C SER A 107 -16.95 -5.21 4.01
N TYR A 108 -15.83 -5.86 4.32
CA TYR A 108 -14.76 -6.10 3.37
C TYR A 108 -14.67 -7.59 3.07
N GLU A 109 -15.13 -7.96 1.89
CA GLU A 109 -15.33 -9.34 1.46
C GLU A 109 -14.19 -9.81 0.57
N GLU A 110 -13.79 -11.06 0.72
CA GLU A 110 -12.72 -11.64 -0.07
C GLU A 110 -13.00 -11.64 -1.57
N ASN A 111 -12.01 -11.18 -2.32
CA ASN A 111 -12.13 -11.09 -3.76
C ASN A 111 -12.03 -12.49 -4.39
N GLN A 112 -13.17 -12.99 -4.85
CA GLN A 112 -13.27 -14.28 -5.54
C GLN A 112 -12.31 -14.40 -6.75
N PHE A 113 -11.94 -13.31 -7.43
CA PHE A 113 -11.06 -13.36 -8.59
C PHE A 113 -9.62 -13.79 -8.27
N LEU A 114 -9.21 -13.71 -7.00
CA LEU A 114 -7.90 -14.21 -6.54
C LEU A 114 -7.89 -15.74 -6.37
N ARG A 115 -9.06 -16.36 -6.27
CA ARG A 115 -9.21 -17.81 -6.18
C ARG A 115 -9.55 -18.30 -7.59
N GLY A 116 -8.67 -19.10 -8.21
CA GLY A 116 -8.88 -19.59 -9.58
C GLY A 116 -10.28 -20.21 -9.78
N ASN A 117 -10.77 -20.19 -11.03
CA ASN A 117 -12.15 -20.45 -11.50
C ASN A 117 -12.86 -21.78 -11.10
N TYR A 118 -12.57 -22.44 -9.98
CA TYR A 118 -12.93 -23.86 -9.78
C TYR A 118 -13.52 -24.27 -8.43
N GLU A 119 -14.01 -23.35 -7.57
CA GLU A 119 -14.69 -23.79 -6.34
C GLU A 119 -16.00 -23.02 -6.09
N ASP A 120 -17.09 -23.53 -6.69
CA ASP A 120 -18.47 -23.03 -6.59
C ASP A 120 -19.12 -23.14 -5.18
N THR A 121 -18.36 -23.49 -4.14
CA THR A 121 -18.87 -23.57 -2.76
C THR A 121 -17.86 -23.06 -1.73
N LEU A 122 -17.30 -21.88 -1.96
CA LEU A 122 -16.35 -21.29 -1.03
C LEU A 122 -17.02 -20.32 -0.06
N ASN A 123 -16.79 -20.54 1.23
CA ASN A 123 -17.03 -19.53 2.26
C ASN A 123 -15.98 -18.43 2.08
N LEU A 124 -16.35 -17.36 1.34
CA LEU A 124 -15.55 -16.14 1.26
C LEU A 124 -15.41 -15.56 2.66
N LYS A 125 -14.20 -15.15 3.02
CA LYS A 125 -13.98 -14.41 4.27
C LYS A 125 -14.57 -13.01 4.13
N SER A 126 -15.03 -12.46 5.25
CA SER A 126 -15.57 -11.11 5.31
C SER A 126 -15.30 -10.53 6.69
N GLU A 127 -14.87 -9.28 6.75
CA GLU A 127 -14.63 -8.56 7.99
C GLU A 127 -15.43 -7.26 8.04
N ASP A 128 -15.97 -6.95 9.21
CA ASP A 128 -16.70 -5.69 9.45
C ASP A 128 -15.72 -4.56 9.77
N LEU A 129 -15.78 -3.49 8.96
CA LEU A 129 -14.95 -2.31 9.09
C LEU A 129 -15.79 -1.08 9.40
N VAL A 130 -15.20 -0.17 10.17
CA VAL A 130 -15.80 1.12 10.47
C VAL A 130 -14.80 2.22 10.13
N PHE A 131 -15.21 3.20 9.33
CA PHE A 131 -14.39 4.34 8.96
C PHE A 131 -14.98 5.64 9.50
N SER A 132 -14.11 6.60 9.80
CA SER A 132 -14.49 7.97 10.15
C SER A 132 -13.48 8.97 9.61
N LEU A 133 -13.92 10.21 9.39
CA LEU A 133 -13.02 11.31 9.06
C LEU A 133 -12.33 11.82 10.34
N GLU A 134 -11.00 11.81 10.34
CA GLU A 134 -10.18 12.34 11.42
C GLU A 134 -9.20 13.38 10.89
N GLY A 135 -9.51 14.66 11.14
CA GLY A 135 -8.80 15.77 10.53
C GLY A 135 -9.00 15.75 9.01
N ASP A 136 -7.92 15.60 8.25
CA ASP A 136 -7.94 15.58 6.79
C ASP A 136 -7.76 14.17 6.19
N ARG A 137 -8.22 13.12 6.88
CA ARG A 137 -8.05 11.72 6.45
C ARG A 137 -9.22 10.83 6.85
N ILE A 138 -9.54 9.86 6.01
CA ILE A 138 -10.42 8.74 6.36
C ILE A 138 -9.58 7.69 7.10
N VAL A 139 -10.04 7.28 8.28
CA VAL A 139 -9.32 6.33 9.15
C VAL A 139 -10.24 5.17 9.51
N GLU A 140 -9.74 3.95 9.35
CA GLU A 140 -10.40 2.73 9.84
C GLU A 140 -10.27 2.65 11.37
N ALA A 141 -11.33 2.28 12.07
CA ALA A 141 -11.46 2.40 13.53
C ALA A 141 -10.34 1.69 14.29
N HIS A 142 -9.87 0.53 13.82
CA HIS A 142 -8.81 -0.24 14.45
C HIS A 142 -7.40 0.18 14.00
N TYR A 143 -7.28 1.12 13.06
CA TYR A 143 -5.99 1.69 12.63
C TYR A 143 -5.21 2.29 13.82
N HIS A 144 -5.88 2.86 14.82
CA HIS A 144 -5.19 3.39 16.01
C HIS A 144 -4.46 2.34 16.84
N ASN A 145 -4.82 1.06 16.67
CA ASN A 145 -4.11 -0.04 17.32
C ASN A 145 -2.82 -0.40 16.56
N CYS A 146 -2.63 0.17 15.38
CA CYS A 146 -1.52 -0.09 14.50
C CYS A 146 -0.23 0.60 14.97
N PRO A 147 0.92 -0.10 15.00
CA PRO A 147 2.22 0.54 15.23
C PRO A 147 2.46 1.72 14.28
N MET A 148 2.09 1.56 13.01
CA MET A 148 2.22 2.62 12.01
C MET A 148 1.48 3.90 12.38
N ALA A 149 0.36 3.84 13.11
CA ALA A 149 -0.41 5.03 13.49
C ALA A 149 0.37 6.01 14.38
N MET A 150 1.36 5.51 15.12
CA MET A 150 2.23 6.34 15.98
C MET A 150 3.61 6.60 15.39
N MET A 151 3.96 5.92 14.30
CA MET A 151 5.26 6.10 13.68
C MET A 151 5.33 7.41 12.92
N LYS A 152 6.49 8.06 13.00
CA LYS A 152 6.79 9.19 12.14
C LYS A 152 6.80 8.70 10.69
N LYS A 153 5.93 9.26 9.84
CA LYS A 153 5.87 8.97 8.41
C LYS A 153 7.02 9.65 7.69
N GLN A 154 8.24 9.13 7.88
CA GLN A 154 9.44 9.66 7.22
C GLN A 154 10.50 8.57 7.17
N ILE A 155 11.14 8.39 6.03
CA ILE A 155 12.16 7.35 5.84
C ILE A 155 13.54 7.99 5.70
N PHE A 156 13.70 8.90 4.76
CA PHE A 156 14.94 9.61 4.49
C PHE A 156 15.10 10.84 5.38
N LYS A 157 16.35 11.18 5.68
CA LYS A 157 16.70 12.41 6.39
C LYS A 157 16.61 13.61 5.44
N THR A 158 15.95 14.67 5.89
CA THR A 158 15.74 15.91 5.12
C THR A 158 16.94 16.88 5.16
N ASP A 159 17.90 16.65 6.04
CA ASP A 159 19.05 17.55 6.30
C ASP A 159 20.20 17.39 5.30
N LYS A 160 20.15 16.41 4.40
CA LYS A 160 21.26 16.05 3.49
C LYS A 160 21.13 16.54 2.05
N GLY A 161 20.27 17.53 1.79
CA GLY A 161 20.10 18.10 0.45
C GLY A 161 19.48 17.17 -0.59
N LEU A 162 18.92 16.03 -0.16
CA LEU A 162 18.14 15.14 -1.01
C LEU A 162 16.77 15.76 -1.28
N LYS A 163 16.36 15.81 -2.55
CA LYS A 163 14.98 16.13 -2.92
C LYS A 163 14.14 14.87 -2.70
N ILE A 164 13.34 14.89 -1.64
CA ILE A 164 12.45 13.79 -1.26
C ILE A 164 11.05 14.12 -1.73
N GLU A 165 10.50 13.26 -2.58
CA GLU A 165 9.09 13.26 -2.94
C GLU A 165 8.40 12.23 -2.06
N LYS A 166 7.31 12.63 -1.41
CA LYS A 166 6.66 11.82 -0.39
C LYS A 166 5.18 11.67 -0.68
N ASP A 167 4.70 10.46 -0.51
CA ASP A 167 3.30 10.08 -0.59
C ASP A 167 2.88 9.28 0.65
N ILE A 168 1.64 9.46 1.08
CA ILE A 168 1.02 8.65 2.14
C ILE A 168 -0.34 8.19 1.61
N ALA A 169 -0.48 6.89 1.50
CA ALA A 169 -1.71 6.24 1.04
C ALA A 169 -2.05 5.08 1.97
N SER A 170 -3.29 4.61 1.90
CA SER A 170 -3.69 3.38 2.58
C SER A 170 -3.43 2.17 1.68
N ASP A 171 -2.92 1.08 2.25
CA ASP A 171 -2.84 -0.22 1.59
C ASP A 171 -4.22 -0.92 1.54
N ASP A 172 -4.27 -2.11 0.93
CA ASP A 172 -5.48 -2.95 0.83
C ASP A 172 -5.99 -3.46 2.20
N GLN A 173 -5.23 -3.27 3.29
CA GLN A 173 -5.63 -3.55 4.68
C GLN A 173 -6.07 -2.27 5.42
N TYR A 174 -6.17 -1.15 4.70
CA TYR A 174 -6.47 0.17 5.23
C TYR A 174 -5.46 0.66 6.28
N ASN A 175 -4.20 0.23 6.14
CA ASN A 175 -3.08 0.73 6.91
C ASN A 175 -2.37 1.83 6.13
N GLU A 176 -1.97 2.91 6.79
CA GLU A 176 -1.14 3.90 6.10
C GLU A 176 0.25 3.35 5.77
N GLU A 177 0.61 3.51 4.50
CA GLU A 177 1.93 3.31 3.93
C GLU A 177 2.55 4.67 3.62
N CYS A 178 3.84 4.83 3.96
CA CYS A 178 4.62 6.02 3.63
C CYS A 178 5.62 5.66 2.52
N THR A 179 5.44 6.27 1.36
CA THR A 179 6.35 6.09 0.22
C THR A 179 7.18 7.35 0.04
N GLU A 180 8.49 7.20 -0.02
CA GLU A 180 9.43 8.29 -0.32
C GLU A 180 10.32 7.93 -1.49
N SER A 181 10.39 8.83 -2.46
CA SER A 181 11.25 8.70 -3.64
C SER A 181 12.32 9.78 -3.64
N ILE A 182 13.55 9.40 -3.97
CA ILE A 182 14.66 10.34 -4.19
C ILE A 182 15.26 10.12 -5.58
N THR A 183 15.54 11.21 -6.28
CA THR A 183 16.31 11.18 -7.53
C THR A 183 17.78 11.38 -7.21
N MET A 184 18.61 10.40 -7.56
CA MET A 184 20.05 10.41 -7.34
C MET A 184 20.78 11.23 -8.42
N PRO A 185 22.03 11.67 -8.19
CA PRO A 185 22.80 12.45 -9.17
C PRO A 185 23.02 11.73 -10.52
N ASP A 186 23.07 10.40 -10.50
CA ASP A 186 23.15 9.54 -11.69
C ASP A 186 21.79 9.35 -12.39
N ARG A 187 20.76 10.08 -11.96
CA ARG A 187 19.36 9.99 -12.40
C ARG A 187 18.65 8.68 -12.05
N SER A 188 19.29 7.78 -11.30
CA SER A 188 18.56 6.63 -10.76
C SER A 188 17.51 7.11 -9.74
N GLN A 189 16.38 6.43 -9.73
CA GLN A 189 15.35 6.65 -8.72
C GLN A 189 15.50 5.60 -7.62
N TYR A 190 15.43 6.11 -6.40
CA TYR A 190 15.34 5.31 -5.20
C TYR A 190 13.92 5.44 -4.67
N THR A 191 13.29 4.32 -4.36
CA THR A 191 11.97 4.29 -3.73
C THR A 191 12.09 3.59 -2.40
N ALA A 192 11.54 4.17 -1.36
CA ALA A 192 11.45 3.57 -0.03
C ALA A 192 10.00 3.55 0.43
N ILE A 193 9.60 2.45 1.03
CA ILE A 193 8.24 2.20 1.48
C ILE A 193 8.27 1.73 2.93
N LEU A 194 7.53 2.40 3.80
CA LEU A 194 7.35 2.03 5.19
C LEU A 194 5.86 1.78 5.42
N GLY A 195 5.52 0.55 5.78
CA GLY A 195 4.13 0.13 5.93
C GLY A 195 3.98 -1.09 6.83
N GLY A 196 2.74 -1.55 6.93
CA GLY A 196 2.40 -2.77 7.66
C GLY A 196 2.10 -2.56 9.13
N CYS A 197 1.08 -3.27 9.61
CA CYS A 197 0.55 -3.07 10.93
C CYS A 197 1.01 -4.17 11.92
N GLU A 198 0.83 -5.42 11.52
CA GLU A 198 1.25 -6.56 12.32
C GLU A 198 2.66 -7.04 11.94
N GLU A 199 2.98 -6.90 10.66
CA GLU A 199 4.31 -7.09 10.10
C GLU A 199 4.81 -5.72 9.62
N LEU A 200 5.64 -5.06 10.43
CA LEU A 200 6.24 -3.80 10.03
C LEU A 200 7.26 -4.06 8.91
N SER A 201 7.07 -3.45 7.76
CA SER A 201 7.92 -3.60 6.59
C SER A 201 8.55 -2.26 6.22
N LEU A 202 9.87 -2.26 6.09
CA LEU A 202 10.64 -1.17 5.52
C LEU A 202 11.34 -1.71 4.27
N HIS A 203 10.88 -1.26 3.10
CA HIS A 203 11.35 -1.69 1.81
C HIS A 203 12.11 -0.57 1.12
N PHE A 204 13.18 -0.92 0.44
CA PHE A 204 14.00 -0.04 -0.37
C PHE A 204 14.19 -0.68 -1.72
N SER A 205 14.00 0.07 -2.79
CA SER A 205 14.28 -0.36 -4.15
C SER A 205 15.00 0.72 -4.95
N ARG A 206 15.91 0.28 -5.82
CA ARG A 206 16.65 1.15 -6.73
C ARG A 206 17.01 0.37 -7.98
N THR A 207 16.88 1.01 -9.14
CA THR A 207 17.47 0.51 -10.38
C THR A 207 18.75 1.26 -10.68
N ILE A 208 19.85 0.54 -10.85
CA ILE A 208 21.16 1.07 -11.24
C ILE A 208 21.53 0.61 -12.66
N ALA A 209 22.57 1.22 -13.23
CA ALA A 209 23.11 0.80 -14.51
C ALA A 209 23.52 -0.69 -14.47
N TYR A 210 23.17 -1.43 -15.52
CA TYR A 210 23.48 -2.84 -15.60
C TYR A 210 25.00 -3.08 -15.60
N ASP A 211 25.43 -4.03 -14.78
CA ASP A 211 26.79 -4.56 -14.78
C ASP A 211 26.73 -6.08 -14.80
N LYS A 212 27.30 -6.69 -15.84
CA LYS A 212 27.33 -8.15 -16.03
C LYS A 212 27.96 -8.89 -14.84
N ARG A 213 28.82 -8.25 -14.06
CA ARG A 213 29.41 -8.84 -12.84
C ARG A 213 28.33 -9.13 -11.79
N LEU A 214 27.21 -8.41 -11.79
CA LEU A 214 26.10 -8.64 -10.86
C LEU A 214 25.35 -9.95 -11.12
N GLU A 215 25.54 -10.59 -12.27
CA GLU A 215 24.91 -11.88 -12.55
C GLU A 215 25.62 -13.05 -11.86
N THR A 216 26.96 -12.99 -11.74
CA THR A 216 27.77 -14.17 -11.38
C THR A 216 28.91 -13.90 -10.40
N ASN A 217 29.40 -12.67 -10.30
CA ASN A 217 30.54 -12.34 -9.46
C ASN A 217 30.10 -12.05 -8.02
N LYS A 218 30.08 -13.10 -7.19
CA LYS A 218 29.67 -13.05 -5.78
C LYS A 218 30.40 -11.98 -4.95
N ALA A 219 31.69 -11.72 -5.22
CA ALA A 219 32.44 -10.70 -4.50
C ALA A 219 31.99 -9.29 -4.87
N PHE A 220 31.75 -9.04 -6.16
CA PHE A 220 31.21 -7.77 -6.65
C PHE A 220 29.79 -7.52 -6.16
N ILE A 221 28.94 -8.57 -6.17
CA ILE A 221 27.58 -8.53 -5.63
C ILE A 221 27.59 -8.16 -4.14
N LYS A 222 28.42 -8.84 -3.33
CA LYS A 222 28.57 -8.54 -1.91
C LYS A 222 29.00 -7.08 -1.69
N GLN A 223 29.98 -6.60 -2.45
CA GLN A 223 30.46 -5.22 -2.35
C GLN A 223 29.36 -4.21 -2.67
N THR A 224 28.60 -4.46 -3.73
CA THR A 224 27.48 -3.60 -4.14
C THR A 224 26.40 -3.53 -3.05
N LEU A 225 26.04 -4.68 -2.44
CA LEU A 225 25.09 -4.72 -1.32
C LEU A 225 25.61 -3.93 -0.10
N LEU A 226 26.91 -4.00 0.20
CA LEU A 226 27.52 -3.27 1.31
C LEU A 226 27.51 -1.74 1.07
N GLU A 227 27.80 -1.30 -0.15
CA GLU A 227 27.74 0.12 -0.52
C GLU A 227 26.31 0.67 -0.39
N GLU A 228 25.32 -0.10 -0.83
CA GLU A 228 23.91 0.27 -0.74
C GLU A 228 23.42 0.34 0.71
N LEU A 229 23.76 -0.66 1.54
CA LEU A 229 23.46 -0.62 2.98
C LEU A 229 24.15 0.54 3.70
N LEU A 230 25.37 0.92 3.28
CA LEU A 230 26.07 2.06 3.86
C LEU A 230 25.36 3.38 3.53
N PHE A 231 24.97 3.56 2.26
CA PHE A 231 24.18 4.71 1.84
C PHE A 231 22.89 4.84 2.66
N LEU A 232 22.10 3.76 2.74
CA LEU A 232 20.85 3.76 3.49
C LEU A 232 21.04 4.07 4.98
N LYS A 233 22.08 3.49 5.61
CA LYS A 233 22.39 3.76 7.02
C LYS A 233 22.67 5.26 7.26
N GLU A 234 23.33 5.91 6.31
CA GLU A 234 23.70 7.32 6.44
C GLU A 234 22.54 8.27 6.12
N HIS A 235 21.64 7.88 5.22
CA HIS A 235 20.62 8.76 4.65
C HIS A 235 19.19 8.51 5.18
N THR A 236 18.96 7.48 5.99
CA THR A 236 17.63 7.18 6.55
C THR A 236 17.53 7.40 8.06
N LEU A 237 16.29 7.45 8.57
CA LEU A 237 15.95 7.45 9.99
C LEU A 237 16.01 6.06 10.65
N TYR A 238 16.43 5.03 9.91
CA TYR A 238 16.49 3.64 10.37
C TYR A 238 17.93 3.06 10.45
N PRO A 239 18.93 3.82 10.93
CA PRO A 239 20.34 3.40 10.84
C PRO A 239 20.63 2.11 11.62
N THR A 240 19.90 1.83 12.69
CA THR A 240 20.15 0.66 13.56
C THR A 240 19.87 -0.66 12.84
N VAL A 241 18.71 -0.80 12.21
CA VAL A 241 18.33 -2.04 11.50
C VAL A 241 19.18 -2.23 10.24
N ILE A 242 19.47 -1.15 9.52
CA ILE A 242 20.34 -1.20 8.33
C ILE A 242 21.77 -1.56 8.71
N LYS A 243 22.30 -1.00 9.82
CA LYS A 243 23.62 -1.37 10.34
C LYS A 243 23.69 -2.86 10.71
N ALA A 244 22.63 -3.40 11.32
CA ALA A 244 22.59 -4.82 11.66
C ALA A 244 22.72 -5.71 10.41
N ALA A 245 22.01 -5.38 9.32
CA ALA A 245 22.17 -6.07 8.04
C ALA A 245 23.57 -5.87 7.45
N TYR A 246 24.10 -4.64 7.45
CA TYR A 246 25.45 -4.35 6.98
C TYR A 246 26.50 -5.22 7.67
N ASP A 247 26.48 -5.28 9.00
CA ASP A 247 27.43 -6.07 9.80
C ASP A 247 27.31 -7.58 9.49
N GLN A 248 26.12 -8.08 9.21
CA GLN A 248 25.91 -9.48 8.81
C GLN A 248 26.43 -9.76 7.40
N VAL A 249 26.07 -8.94 6.40
CA VAL A 249 26.59 -9.08 5.03
C VAL A 249 28.11 -9.04 5.02
N GLN A 250 28.71 -8.15 5.82
CA GLN A 250 30.17 -8.04 5.92
C GLN A 250 30.83 -9.35 6.37
N LYS A 251 30.20 -10.07 7.32
CA LYS A 251 30.68 -11.35 7.85
C LYS A 251 30.41 -12.54 6.92
N THR A 252 29.40 -12.46 6.05
CA THR A 252 29.07 -13.52 5.09
C THR A 252 30.23 -13.74 4.11
N GLN A 253 30.72 -14.96 3.97
CA GLN A 253 31.77 -15.27 3.00
C GLN A 253 31.21 -15.21 1.58
N SER A 254 31.90 -14.54 0.64
CA SER A 254 31.38 -14.40 -0.74
C SER A 254 31.10 -15.75 -1.41
N GLY A 255 31.86 -16.79 -1.06
CA GLY A 255 31.66 -18.16 -1.57
C GLY A 255 30.30 -18.78 -1.22
N SER A 256 29.69 -18.37 -0.09
CA SER A 256 28.42 -18.91 0.40
C SER A 256 27.18 -18.26 -0.21
N LEU A 257 27.34 -17.22 -1.04
CA LEU A 257 26.20 -16.65 -1.77
C LEU A 257 25.77 -17.61 -2.87
N THR A 258 24.47 -17.87 -2.99
CA THR A 258 23.91 -18.67 -4.08
C THR A 258 23.53 -17.76 -5.23
N ILE A 259 24.01 -18.08 -6.44
CA ILE A 259 23.57 -17.39 -7.65
C ILE A 259 22.24 -18.02 -8.07
N GLU A 260 21.23 -17.19 -8.28
CA GLU A 260 19.90 -17.63 -8.71
C GLU A 260 19.92 -18.15 -10.16
N GLN A 261 18.92 -18.95 -10.53
CA GLN A 261 18.82 -19.56 -11.89
C GLN A 261 18.91 -18.52 -13.02
N TYR A 262 18.42 -17.30 -12.77
CA TYR A 262 18.40 -16.19 -13.74
C TYR A 262 19.47 -15.12 -13.47
N GLY A 263 20.47 -15.45 -12.64
CA GLY A 263 21.53 -14.52 -12.24
C GLY A 263 21.14 -13.62 -11.07
N GLY A 264 22.16 -13.10 -10.38
CA GLY A 264 21.96 -12.31 -9.17
C GLY A 264 21.95 -13.16 -7.90
N VAL A 265 21.60 -12.54 -6.77
CA VAL A 265 21.61 -13.17 -5.43
C VAL A 265 20.39 -12.73 -4.64
N THR A 266 19.76 -13.70 -3.98
CA THR A 266 18.87 -13.47 -2.84
C THR A 266 19.59 -13.83 -1.55
N LEU A 267 19.58 -12.93 -0.57
CA LEU A 267 20.17 -13.14 0.75
C LEU A 267 19.12 -12.88 1.83
N HIS A 268 18.88 -13.91 2.65
CA HIS A 268 18.01 -13.84 3.81
C HIS A 268 18.84 -13.77 5.09
N LEU A 269 18.57 -12.78 5.92
CA LEU A 269 19.29 -12.51 7.17
C LEU A 269 18.33 -12.54 8.34
N ASN A 270 18.61 -13.38 9.33
CA ASN A 270 17.94 -13.34 10.62
C ASN A 270 18.70 -12.39 11.54
N MET A 271 18.05 -11.31 11.95
CA MET A 271 18.64 -10.25 12.77
C MET A 271 18.11 -10.32 14.22
N ALA A 272 18.72 -9.54 15.11
CA ALA A 272 18.27 -9.44 16.49
C ALA A 272 16.84 -8.87 16.58
N ASP A 273 16.19 -9.07 17.72
CA ASP A 273 14.85 -8.56 18.04
C ASP A 273 13.77 -8.94 17.01
N HIS A 274 13.88 -10.14 16.44
CA HIS A 274 12.95 -10.71 15.45
C HIS A 274 12.87 -9.94 14.12
N TRP A 275 13.89 -9.12 13.82
CA TRP A 275 14.01 -8.54 12.49
C TRP A 275 14.52 -9.57 11.48
N GLN A 276 14.01 -9.50 10.26
CA GLN A 276 14.50 -10.22 9.10
C GLN A 276 14.89 -9.22 8.01
N ALA A 277 15.91 -9.55 7.23
CA ALA A 277 16.30 -8.79 6.05
C ALA A 277 16.29 -9.72 4.82
N HIS A 278 15.67 -9.25 3.74
CA HIS A 278 15.63 -9.90 2.44
C HIS A 278 16.31 -8.95 1.46
N LEU A 279 17.52 -9.31 1.03
CA LEU A 279 18.33 -8.51 0.13
C LEU A 279 18.36 -9.21 -1.21
N PHE A 280 17.95 -8.53 -2.26
CA PHE A 280 17.89 -9.06 -3.61
C PHE A 280 18.63 -8.13 -4.55
N ILE A 281 19.43 -8.72 -5.43
CA ILE A 281 20.06 -8.01 -6.52
C ILE A 281 20.09 -8.91 -7.74
N SER A 282 19.56 -8.41 -8.86
CA SER A 282 19.59 -9.07 -10.15
C SER A 282 19.49 -8.01 -11.24
N GLY A 283 19.75 -8.36 -12.49
CA GLY A 283 19.65 -7.40 -13.58
C GLY A 283 19.85 -8.00 -14.94
N ASN A 284 19.49 -7.22 -15.95
CA ASN A 284 19.74 -7.52 -17.34
C ASN A 284 20.06 -6.22 -18.11
N ALA A 285 20.61 -6.38 -19.31
CA ALA A 285 21.03 -5.24 -20.12
C ALA A 285 19.88 -4.32 -20.58
N GLU A 286 18.65 -4.81 -20.64
CA GLU A 286 17.49 -4.04 -21.10
C GLU A 286 16.92 -3.13 -20.01
N GLN A 287 16.89 -3.61 -18.77
CA GLN A 287 16.19 -2.97 -17.65
C GLN A 287 17.12 -2.39 -16.58
N GLY A 288 18.41 -2.68 -16.64
CA GLY A 288 19.36 -2.32 -15.59
C GLY A 288 19.48 -3.42 -14.52
N SER A 289 20.11 -3.06 -13.40
CA SER A 289 20.19 -3.92 -12.23
C SER A 289 19.28 -3.41 -11.13
N PHE A 290 18.40 -4.26 -10.65
CA PHE A 290 17.45 -4.02 -9.57
C PHE A 290 18.09 -4.41 -8.24
N LEU A 291 18.05 -3.48 -7.28
CA LEU A 291 18.44 -3.70 -5.91
C LEU A 291 17.20 -3.53 -5.05
N THR A 292 16.90 -4.54 -4.24
CA THR A 292 15.78 -4.52 -3.33
C THR A 292 16.25 -4.95 -1.94
N LEU A 293 15.96 -4.15 -0.93
CA LEU A 293 16.31 -4.43 0.46
C LEU A 293 15.02 -4.29 1.28
N ARG A 294 14.50 -5.42 1.78
CA ARG A 294 13.29 -5.45 2.59
C ARG A 294 13.64 -5.86 4.02
N PHE A 295 13.30 -5.02 4.98
CA PHE A 295 13.43 -5.26 6.40
C PHE A 295 12.05 -5.49 6.99
N VAL A 296 11.91 -6.57 7.73
CA VAL A 296 10.61 -7.02 8.25
C VAL A 296 10.72 -7.28 9.74
N LYS A 297 9.74 -6.79 10.52
CA LYS A 297 9.58 -7.14 11.93
C LYS A 297 8.17 -7.68 12.16
N ALA A 298 8.05 -9.00 12.24
CA ALA A 298 6.80 -9.65 12.60
C ALA A 298 6.55 -9.59 14.11
N LYS A 299 5.30 -9.40 14.52
CA LYS A 299 4.90 -9.42 15.93
C LYS A 299 5.07 -10.80 16.60
N ALA A 300 5.10 -11.90 15.84
CA ALA A 300 5.10 -13.26 16.37
C ALA A 300 6.06 -14.24 15.66
N GLY A 301 7.03 -13.76 14.88
CA GLY A 301 7.94 -14.64 14.12
C GLY A 301 7.27 -15.44 12.98
N GLU A 302 5.98 -15.20 12.73
CA GLU A 302 5.20 -15.75 11.62
C GLU A 302 4.68 -14.61 10.76
N THR A 303 4.80 -14.75 9.44
CA THR A 303 4.11 -13.89 8.46
C THR A 303 2.65 -14.29 8.43
N MET A 304 1.75 -13.34 8.70
CA MET A 304 0.31 -13.59 8.70
C MET A 304 -0.28 -13.39 7.30
N ALA A 305 -1.29 -14.19 6.97
CA ALA A 305 -2.09 -13.95 5.78
C ALA A 305 -2.88 -12.63 5.93
N PHE A 306 -3.28 -12.03 4.80
CA PHE A 306 -4.04 -10.78 4.75
C PHE A 306 -5.21 -10.76 5.76
N TRP A 307 -6.07 -11.79 5.73
CA TRP A 307 -7.25 -11.86 6.60
C TRP A 307 -6.89 -12.02 8.07
N GLU A 308 -5.84 -12.78 8.39
CA GLU A 308 -5.37 -12.91 9.76
C GLU A 308 -4.84 -11.57 10.30
N SER A 309 -4.21 -10.77 9.44
CA SER A 309 -3.77 -9.41 9.75
C SER A 309 -4.96 -8.51 10.12
N MET A 310 -6.00 -8.51 9.28
CA MET A 310 -7.22 -7.73 9.51
C MET A 310 -7.89 -8.07 10.85
N ASP A 311 -8.13 -9.35 11.13
CA ASP A 311 -8.72 -9.80 12.40
C ASP A 311 -7.84 -9.44 13.60
N ASN A 312 -6.52 -9.58 13.44
CA ASN A 312 -5.58 -9.36 14.52
C ASN A 312 -5.53 -7.87 14.87
N LYS A 313 -5.61 -6.96 13.89
CA LYS A 313 -5.72 -5.51 14.11
C LYS A 313 -6.86 -5.15 15.05
N MET A 314 -8.01 -5.82 14.93
CA MET A 314 -9.17 -5.63 15.82
C MET A 314 -8.90 -6.09 17.26
N LYS A 315 -8.04 -7.11 17.42
CA LYS A 315 -7.65 -7.68 18.72
C LYS A 315 -6.49 -6.93 19.38
N LEU A 316 -5.76 -6.11 18.63
CA LEU A 316 -4.72 -5.24 19.17
C LEU A 316 -5.35 -4.26 20.17
N LYS A 317 -4.78 -4.16 21.37
CA LYS A 317 -5.23 -3.14 22.33
C LYS A 317 -4.77 -1.75 21.88
N PRO A 318 -5.59 -0.70 22.06
CA PRO A 318 -5.16 0.67 21.82
C PRO A 318 -3.89 0.93 22.61
N GLN A 319 -2.80 1.33 21.94
CA GLN A 319 -1.61 1.75 22.64
C GLN A 319 -1.94 3.06 23.34
N LYS A 320 -2.12 3.00 24.67
CA LYS A 320 -2.29 4.21 25.49
C LYS A 320 -1.13 5.14 25.18
N LYS A 321 -1.43 6.36 24.72
CA LYS A 321 -0.45 7.44 24.59
C LYS A 321 0.36 7.48 25.88
N ALA A 322 1.66 7.17 25.80
CA ALA A 322 2.58 7.49 26.87
C ALA A 322 2.68 9.02 26.90
N THR A 323 1.82 9.65 27.69
CA THR A 323 1.99 11.03 28.12
C THR A 323 3.36 11.12 28.79
N LYS A 324 4.29 11.77 28.08
CA LYS A 324 5.44 12.42 28.70
C LYS A 324 4.96 13.72 29.33
#